data_AF-A0A535UH64-F1
#
_entry.id   AF-A0A535UH64-F1
#
_cell.length_a   1.000
_cell.length_b   1.000
_cell.length_c   1.000
_cell.angle_alpha   90.00
_cell.angle_beta   90.00
_cell.angle_gamma   90.00
#
_symmetry.space_group_name_H-M   'P 1'
#
loop_
_entity.id
_entity.type
_entity.pdbx_description
1 polymer ?
#
loop_
_entity_poly.entity_id
_entity_poly.type
_entity_poly.pdbx_seq_one_letter_code
_entity_poly.pdbx_strand_id
1 'polypeptide(L)'
;MREYLEIAASTGVELRPLDGDRVTIGRHAGNDIVLAADDSASRLHAVLERLGPGWWLRDLGSRNGTFVNGTRVSEGRTLQHGDELRIGSTRLVYRISRPSEDDQAVTLAREAAPPLTPREREVLVALCRPVFSGDVLGVPASTRGIAAELVVTEDAVKQHLLRLYDKFGLPPTGSGNRRVELAREAVLRGAVSRADIETGGGRSAPR
;
A
#
# COMPACT_ATOMS: atom_id res chain seq x y z
N MET A 1 12.80 4.79 -5.78
CA MET A 1 12.82 3.74 -4.73
C MET A 1 12.51 4.44 -3.43
N ARG A 2 11.61 3.90 -2.60
CA ARG A 2 11.33 4.45 -1.28
C ARG A 2 12.15 3.68 -0.25
N GLU A 3 12.94 4.39 0.54
CA GLU A 3 13.83 3.85 1.56
C GLU A 3 13.25 4.25 2.93
N TYR A 4 13.09 3.31 3.85
CA TYR A 4 12.49 3.56 5.16
C TYR A 4 13.06 2.62 6.23
N LEU A 5 12.88 3.01 7.49
CA LEU A 5 13.16 2.18 8.67
C LEU A 5 11.84 1.69 9.29
N GLU A 6 11.75 0.39 9.51
CA GLU A 6 10.71 -0.25 10.31
C GLU A 6 11.17 -0.24 11.78
N ILE A 7 10.47 0.47 12.66
CA ILE A 7 10.81 0.61 14.07
C ILE A 7 9.87 -0.25 14.90
N ALA A 8 10.41 -1.16 15.71
CA ALA A 8 9.61 -1.96 16.61
C ALA A 8 9.06 -1.08 17.77
N ALA A 9 7.74 -0.97 17.85
CA ALA A 9 7.03 -0.29 18.92
C ALA A 9 6.21 -1.28 19.76
N SER A 10 5.79 -0.88 20.95
CA SER A 10 4.99 -1.71 21.86
C SER A 10 3.64 -2.13 21.28
N THR A 11 3.12 -1.41 20.29
CA THR A 11 1.83 -1.66 19.64
C THR A 11 1.92 -2.13 18.19
N GLY A 12 3.13 -2.36 17.66
CA GLY A 12 3.33 -2.77 16.26
C GLY A 12 4.65 -2.30 15.66
N VAL A 13 4.63 -1.99 14.36
CA VAL A 13 5.78 -1.48 13.63
C VAL A 13 5.46 -0.08 13.12
N GLU A 14 6.35 0.86 13.39
CA GLU A 14 6.27 2.24 12.91
C GLU A 14 7.20 2.42 11.71
N LEU A 15 6.69 2.95 10.60
CA LEU A 15 7.50 3.20 9.41
C LEU A 15 8.00 4.63 9.40
N ARG A 16 9.32 4.81 9.32
CA ARG A 16 9.95 6.13 9.19
C ARG A 16 10.66 6.26 7.83
N PRO A 17 10.17 7.11 6.93
CA PRO A 17 10.85 7.34 5.65
C PRO A 17 12.21 7.98 5.87
N LEU A 18 13.18 7.63 5.02
CA LEU A 18 14.48 8.29 4.97
C LEU A 18 14.46 9.35 3.88
N ASP A 19 14.24 10.59 4.29
CA ASP A 19 14.19 11.75 3.40
C ASP A 19 15.49 12.57 3.48
N GLY A 20 15.84 13.22 2.36
CA GLY A 20 17.04 14.06 2.27
C GLY A 20 18.35 13.27 2.24
N ASP A 21 19.43 13.93 2.68
CA ASP A 21 20.80 13.39 2.64
C ASP A 21 21.34 12.97 4.01
N ARG A 22 20.60 13.28 5.09
CA ARG A 22 21.05 13.05 6.45
C ARG A 22 19.86 12.87 7.38
N VAL A 23 19.86 11.78 8.15
CA VAL A 23 18.82 11.44 9.12
C VAL A 23 19.49 11.13 10.46
N THR A 24 19.12 11.87 11.49
CA THR A 24 19.62 11.70 12.86
C THR A 24 18.71 10.79 13.67
N ILE A 25 19.30 9.95 14.52
CA ILE A 25 18.58 8.98 15.35
C ILE A 25 19.01 9.13 16.81
N GLY A 26 18.04 9.23 17.71
CA GLY A 26 18.30 9.28 19.14
C GLY A 26 17.07 9.59 19.97
N ARG A 27 17.22 9.60 21.29
CA ARG A 27 16.12 9.85 22.23
C ARG A 27 15.66 11.30 22.27
N HIS A 28 16.52 12.25 21.89
CA HIS A 28 16.17 13.67 21.92
C HIS A 28 15.10 13.97 20.87
N ALA A 29 14.12 14.82 21.21
CA ALA A 29 13.00 15.17 20.33
C ALA A 29 13.42 15.95 19.08
N GLY A 30 14.64 16.50 19.05
CA GLY A 30 15.20 17.20 17.90
C GLY A 30 15.89 16.30 16.86
N ASN A 31 15.82 14.97 17.00
CA ASN A 31 16.28 14.06 15.95
C ASN A 31 15.17 13.80 14.93
N ASP A 32 15.55 13.41 13.72
CA ASP A 32 14.61 13.02 12.67
C ASP A 32 13.86 11.72 13.05
N ILE A 33 14.57 10.79 13.68
CA ILE A 33 14.01 9.56 14.26
C ILE A 33 14.17 9.61 15.77
N VAL A 34 13.05 9.82 16.46
CA VAL A 34 13.01 10.00 17.91
C VAL A 34 12.69 8.69 18.62
N LEU A 35 13.66 8.17 19.37
CA LEU A 35 13.51 6.98 20.21
C LEU A 35 13.17 7.37 21.65
N ALA A 36 12.06 8.10 21.84
CA ALA A 36 11.72 8.74 23.11
C ALA A 36 11.57 7.75 24.29
N ALA A 37 11.06 6.55 24.00
CA ALA A 37 10.81 5.51 24.99
C ALA A 37 12.05 4.67 25.36
N ASP A 38 13.17 4.83 24.66
CA ASP A 38 14.36 4.02 24.86
C ASP A 38 15.44 4.76 25.66
N ASP A 39 15.45 4.56 26.97
CA ASP A 39 16.46 5.17 27.87
C ASP A 39 17.89 4.72 27.57
N SER A 40 18.06 3.59 26.89
CA SER A 40 19.37 3.08 26.48
C SER A 40 19.86 3.73 25.17
N ALA A 41 19.00 4.49 24.48
CA ALA A 41 19.40 5.34 23.37
C ALA A 41 20.01 6.66 23.89
N SER A 42 21.03 7.15 23.17
CA SER A 42 21.67 8.42 23.48
C SER A 42 20.80 9.56 22.94
N ARG A 43 20.96 10.77 23.49
CA ARG A 43 20.27 11.98 22.99
C ARG A 43 20.44 12.13 21.47
N LEU A 44 21.68 12.02 21.00
CA LEU A 44 22.06 11.86 19.60
C LEU A 44 22.91 10.60 19.55
N HIS A 45 22.43 9.53 18.92
CA HIS A 45 23.02 8.20 19.04
C HIS A 45 23.73 7.79 17.76
N ALA A 46 23.05 7.90 16.62
CA ALA A 46 23.57 7.55 15.33
C ALA A 46 23.07 8.53 14.26
N VAL A 47 23.75 8.52 13.12
CA VAL A 47 23.34 9.26 11.93
C VAL A 47 23.40 8.34 10.73
N LEU A 48 22.41 8.49 9.87
CA LEU A 48 22.41 7.96 8.52
C LEU A 48 22.75 9.09 7.57
N GLU A 49 23.74 8.89 6.72
CA GLU A 49 24.15 9.85 5.70
C GLU A 49 24.08 9.20 4.33
N ARG A 50 23.60 9.96 3.34
CA ARG A 50 23.55 9.50 1.96
C ARG A 50 24.96 9.49 1.38
N LEU A 51 25.45 8.32 1.01
CA LEU A 51 26.75 8.14 0.37
C LEU A 51 26.58 7.38 -0.95
N GLY A 52 26.56 8.13 -2.06
CA GLY A 52 26.29 7.58 -3.38
C GLY A 52 24.87 7.00 -3.47
N PRO A 53 24.69 5.74 -3.94
CA PRO A 53 23.36 5.15 -4.09
C PRO A 53 22.75 4.64 -2.78
N GLY A 54 23.48 4.65 -1.65
CA GLY A 54 23.05 4.00 -0.41
C GLY A 54 23.12 4.89 0.83
N TRP A 55 22.65 4.34 1.94
CA TRP A 55 22.69 4.96 3.25
C TRP A 55 23.85 4.40 4.07
N TRP A 56 24.64 5.30 4.65
CA TRP A 56 25.77 4.99 5.51
C TRP A 56 25.41 5.30 6.96
N LEU A 57 25.36 4.27 7.80
CA LEU A 57 25.12 4.40 9.24
C LEU A 57 26.42 4.66 9.99
N ARG A 58 26.45 5.68 10.85
CA ARG A 58 27.56 5.99 11.74
C ARG A 58 27.07 6.17 13.17
N ASP A 59 27.77 5.55 14.13
CA ASP A 59 27.57 5.80 15.55
C ASP A 59 28.23 7.13 15.95
N LEU A 60 27.57 7.94 16.79
CA LEU A 60 28.06 9.25 17.22
C LEU A 60 28.64 9.24 18.64
N GLY A 61 29.29 8.14 19.02
CA GLY A 61 29.85 7.96 20.36
C GLY A 61 28.77 7.59 21.38
N SER A 62 27.84 6.73 20.97
CA SER A 62 26.75 6.33 21.83
C SER A 62 27.23 5.48 23.01
N ARG A 63 26.49 5.52 24.13
CA ARG A 63 26.89 4.80 25.34
C ARG A 63 26.85 3.29 25.16
N ASN A 64 25.85 2.78 24.46
CA ASN A 64 25.63 1.34 24.27
C ASN A 64 26.15 0.82 22.92
N GLY A 65 26.52 1.72 22.02
CA GLY A 65 26.92 1.39 20.65
C GLY A 65 25.73 1.15 19.73
N THR A 66 26.00 1.32 18.45
CA THR A 66 25.11 0.93 17.35
C THR A 66 25.54 -0.42 16.79
N PHE A 67 24.57 -1.28 16.43
CA PHE A 67 24.84 -2.58 15.84
C PHE A 67 24.06 -2.76 14.54
N VAL A 68 24.63 -3.48 13.58
CA VAL A 68 23.96 -3.92 12.34
C VAL A 68 24.12 -5.43 12.21
N ASN A 69 23.00 -6.16 12.15
CA ASN A 69 22.94 -7.63 12.13
C ASN A 69 23.76 -8.27 13.27
N GLY A 70 23.70 -7.68 14.46
CA GLY A 70 24.45 -8.14 15.64
C GLY A 70 25.92 -7.67 15.72
N THR A 71 26.47 -7.10 14.65
CA THR A 71 27.85 -6.60 14.61
C THR A 71 27.91 -5.13 14.99
N ARG A 72 28.77 -4.77 15.95
CA ARG A 72 28.94 -3.37 16.39
C ARG A 72 29.55 -2.52 15.28
N VAL A 73 29.02 -1.31 15.09
CA VAL A 73 29.53 -0.34 14.12
C VAL A 73 30.70 0.43 14.74
N SER A 74 31.87 0.41 14.09
CA SER A 74 33.08 1.08 14.58
C SER A 74 33.35 2.42 13.85
N GLU A 75 33.41 2.42 12.52
CA GLU A 75 33.74 3.61 11.71
C GLU A 75 32.56 4.05 10.82
N GLY A 76 31.52 3.22 10.79
CA GLY A 76 30.32 3.36 9.97
C GLY A 76 30.17 2.22 8.96
N ARG A 77 28.97 2.03 8.42
CA ARG A 77 28.67 0.92 7.51
C ARG A 77 27.56 1.28 6.53
N THR A 78 27.71 0.88 5.26
CA THR A 78 26.62 0.94 4.27
C THR A 78 25.53 -0.05 4.62
N LEU A 79 24.28 0.42 4.62
CA LEU A 79 23.10 -0.41 4.82
C LEU A 79 22.65 -1.09 3.53
N GLN A 80 22.17 -2.32 3.68
CA GLN A 80 21.53 -3.11 2.62
C GLN A 80 20.09 -3.42 2.97
N HIS A 81 19.24 -3.59 1.96
CA HIS A 81 17.84 -3.98 2.17
C HIS A 81 17.75 -5.20 3.09
N GLY A 82 16.95 -5.09 4.15
CA GLY A 82 16.74 -6.12 5.16
C GLY A 82 17.72 -6.07 6.33
N ASP A 83 18.71 -5.17 6.32
CA ASP A 83 19.62 -5.01 7.45
C ASP A 83 18.87 -4.59 8.72
N GLU A 84 19.19 -5.27 9.81
CA GLU A 84 18.65 -4.99 11.12
C GLU A 84 19.61 -4.13 11.92
N LEU A 85 19.15 -2.95 12.30
CA LEU A 85 19.86 -2.04 13.17
C LEU A 85 19.40 -2.23 14.62
N ARG A 86 20.33 -2.16 15.55
CA ARG A 86 20.02 -2.03 16.97
C ARG A 86 20.67 -0.77 17.52
N ILE A 87 19.83 0.12 18.04
CA ILE A 87 20.20 1.42 18.62
C ILE A 87 19.65 1.42 20.03
N GLY A 88 20.54 1.37 21.03
CA GLY A 88 20.13 1.12 22.41
C GLY A 88 19.46 -0.25 22.53
N SER A 89 18.17 -0.26 22.89
CA SER A 89 17.32 -1.44 23.02
C SER A 89 16.30 -1.55 21.88
N THR A 90 16.17 -0.50 21.08
CA THR A 90 15.29 -0.44 19.92
C THR A 90 15.89 -1.19 18.74
N ARG A 91 15.07 -2.06 18.13
CA ARG A 91 15.36 -2.74 16.87
C ARG A 91 14.70 -1.97 15.73
N LEU A 92 15.48 -1.68 14.69
CA LEU A 92 15.01 -1.07 13.44
C LEU A 92 15.41 -1.98 12.27
N VAL A 93 14.62 -2.00 11.20
CA VAL A 93 14.96 -2.75 9.97
C VAL A 93 14.97 -1.81 8.78
N TYR A 94 16.07 -1.80 8.03
CA TYR A 94 16.20 -1.01 6.83
C TYR A 94 15.52 -1.68 5.64
N ARG A 95 14.56 -1.01 5.03
CA ARG A 95 13.83 -1.51 3.87
C ARG A 95 13.95 -0.56 2.70
N ILE A 96 14.04 -1.17 1.53
CA ILE A 96 13.96 -0.52 0.23
C ILE A 96 12.73 -1.11 -0.45
N SER A 97 11.66 -0.33 -0.55
CA SER A 97 10.58 -0.66 -1.47
C SER A 97 10.93 -0.10 -2.84
N ARG A 98 11.07 -1.02 -3.79
CA ARG A 98 10.88 -0.64 -5.19
C ARG A 98 9.41 -0.24 -5.29
N PRO A 99 9.07 0.86 -5.96
CA PRO A 99 7.70 1.04 -6.38
C PRO A 99 7.40 -0.07 -7.39
N SER A 100 7.02 -1.25 -6.91
CA SER A 100 6.12 -2.10 -7.66
C SER A 100 4.87 -1.24 -7.91
N GLU A 101 4.25 -1.39 -9.06
CA GLU A 101 3.03 -0.67 -9.48
C GLU A 101 1.82 -0.88 -8.52
N ASP A 102 2.05 -1.58 -7.42
CA ASP A 102 1.17 -1.81 -6.28
C ASP A 102 1.31 -0.72 -5.17
N ASP A 103 2.43 0.01 -5.09
CA ASP A 103 2.70 1.01 -4.02
C ASP A 103 2.11 2.41 -4.33
N GLN A 104 1.56 2.61 -5.52
CA GLN A 104 0.68 3.77 -5.82
C GLN A 104 -0.70 3.62 -5.15
N ALA A 105 -1.01 2.47 -4.52
CA ALA A 105 -2.30 2.25 -3.86
C ALA A 105 -2.38 2.72 -2.39
N VAL A 106 -1.30 3.25 -1.79
CA VAL A 106 -1.30 3.49 -0.32
C VAL A 106 -1.00 4.94 0.11
N THR A 107 -0.85 5.93 -0.80
CA THR A 107 -0.76 7.36 -0.37
C THR A 107 -1.43 8.37 -1.28
N LEU A 108 -2.29 7.95 -2.21
CA LEU A 108 -3.20 8.88 -2.88
C LEU A 108 -4.61 8.36 -2.67
N ALA A 109 -5.38 9.12 -1.88
CA ALA A 109 -6.82 8.98 -1.75
C ALA A 109 -7.30 7.56 -1.40
N ARG A 110 -7.36 7.29 -0.09
CA ARG A 110 -8.48 6.49 0.44
C ARG A 110 -9.77 7.33 0.33
N GLU A 111 -10.08 7.80 -0.87
CA GLU A 111 -11.39 8.30 -1.22
C GLU A 111 -12.28 7.07 -1.26
N ALA A 112 -13.24 7.03 -0.33
CA ALA A 112 -14.34 6.11 -0.40
C ALA A 112 -14.87 6.08 -1.84
N ALA A 113 -15.25 4.89 -2.32
CA ALA A 113 -15.84 4.70 -3.64
C ALA A 113 -16.76 5.89 -4.01
N PRO A 114 -16.64 6.46 -5.23
CA PRO A 114 -17.48 7.58 -5.63
C PRO A 114 -18.96 7.21 -5.41
N PRO A 115 -19.86 8.14 -5.05
CA PRO A 115 -21.26 7.81 -4.85
C PRO A 115 -21.83 7.15 -6.11
N LEU A 116 -22.04 5.83 -6.02
CA LEU A 116 -22.60 5.03 -7.07
C LEU A 116 -24.12 5.03 -6.92
N THR A 117 -24.81 5.29 -8.01
CA THR A 117 -26.25 5.02 -8.08
C THR A 117 -26.49 3.52 -7.90
N PRO A 118 -27.67 3.09 -7.43
CA PRO A 118 -28.00 1.67 -7.30
C PRO A 118 -27.71 0.88 -8.59
N ARG A 119 -28.00 1.47 -9.75
CA ARG A 119 -27.80 0.84 -11.06
C ARG A 119 -26.32 0.70 -11.45
N GLU A 120 -25.50 1.71 -11.14
CA GLU A 120 -24.06 1.65 -11.35
C GLU A 120 -23.41 0.59 -10.44
N ARG A 121 -23.89 0.45 -9.21
CA ARG A 121 -23.44 -0.60 -8.29
C ARG A 121 -23.79 -1.99 -8.78
N GLU A 122 -25.00 -2.21 -9.31
CA GLU A 122 -25.40 -3.49 -9.94
C GLU A 122 -24.49 -3.87 -11.11
N VAL A 123 -24.19 -2.91 -12.00
CA VAL A 123 -23.27 -3.11 -13.13
C VAL A 123 -21.86 -3.46 -12.66
N LEU A 124 -21.38 -2.79 -11.60
CA LEU A 124 -20.05 -3.03 -11.04
C LEU A 124 -19.94 -4.40 -10.35
N VAL A 125 -20.98 -4.82 -9.63
CA VAL A 125 -21.05 -6.14 -9.00
C VAL A 125 -21.10 -7.24 -10.06
N ALA A 126 -21.94 -7.12 -11.09
CA ALA A 126 -22.00 -8.07 -12.20
C ALA A 126 -20.67 -8.16 -12.98
N LEU A 127 -19.97 -7.02 -13.15
CA LEU A 127 -18.64 -6.98 -13.74
C LEU A 127 -17.61 -7.78 -12.92
N CYS A 128 -17.64 -7.64 -11.59
CA CYS A 128 -16.65 -8.24 -10.69
C CYS A 128 -16.98 -9.68 -10.30
N ARG A 129 -18.25 -10.11 -10.37
CA ARG A 129 -18.71 -11.45 -9.99
C ARG A 129 -17.85 -12.63 -10.50
N PRO A 130 -17.45 -12.73 -11.78
CA PRO A 130 -16.62 -13.85 -12.25
C PRO A 130 -15.19 -13.83 -11.68
N VAL A 131 -14.66 -12.65 -11.34
CA VAL A 131 -13.32 -12.51 -10.72
C VAL A 131 -13.26 -13.18 -9.35
N PHE A 132 -14.39 -13.23 -8.63
CA PHE A 132 -14.51 -13.81 -7.30
C PHE A 132 -15.08 -15.23 -7.28
N SER A 133 -15.74 -15.67 -8.36
CA SER A 133 -16.37 -17.00 -8.45
C SER A 133 -15.36 -18.14 -8.70
N GLY A 134 -14.05 -17.84 -8.73
CA GLY A 134 -12.99 -18.85 -8.86
C GLY A 134 -12.69 -19.29 -10.30
N ASP A 135 -13.14 -18.53 -11.30
CA ASP A 135 -12.83 -18.82 -12.70
C ASP A 135 -11.33 -18.62 -12.97
N VAL A 136 -10.69 -19.60 -13.61
CA VAL A 136 -9.22 -19.80 -13.68
C VAL A 136 -8.46 -18.64 -14.34
N LEU A 137 -9.18 -17.71 -14.98
CA LEU A 137 -8.59 -16.58 -15.71
C LEU A 137 -8.72 -15.23 -14.99
N GLY A 138 -9.46 -15.13 -13.87
CA GLY A 138 -9.58 -13.87 -13.11
C GLY A 138 -10.08 -12.68 -13.94
N VAL A 139 -10.77 -12.94 -15.06
CA VAL A 139 -11.23 -11.90 -15.99
C VAL A 139 -12.62 -11.38 -15.60
N PRO A 140 -12.86 -10.06 -15.68
CA PRO A 140 -14.16 -9.47 -15.41
C PRO A 140 -15.19 -9.83 -16.50
N ALA A 141 -16.48 -9.74 -16.17
CA ALA A 141 -17.56 -10.12 -17.07
C ALA A 141 -17.55 -9.31 -18.38
N SER A 142 -18.00 -9.96 -19.46
CA SER A 142 -18.19 -9.27 -20.74
C SER A 142 -19.42 -8.37 -20.73
N THR A 143 -19.41 -7.30 -21.53
CA THR A 143 -20.57 -6.38 -21.65
C THR A 143 -21.86 -7.14 -21.94
N ARG A 144 -21.79 -8.14 -22.82
CA ARG A 144 -22.89 -9.06 -23.11
C ARG A 144 -23.30 -9.93 -21.91
N GLY A 145 -22.35 -10.36 -21.09
CA GLY A 145 -22.62 -11.13 -19.87
C GLY A 145 -23.33 -10.29 -18.81
N ILE A 146 -22.88 -9.05 -18.60
CA ILE A 146 -23.52 -8.09 -17.70
C ILE A 146 -24.94 -7.75 -18.18
N ALA A 147 -25.11 -7.54 -19.48
CA ALA A 147 -26.41 -7.26 -20.10
C ALA A 147 -27.40 -8.41 -19.89
N ALA A 148 -26.95 -9.66 -20.06
CA ALA A 148 -27.74 -10.86 -19.83
C ALA A 148 -28.13 -11.01 -18.35
N GLU A 149 -27.21 -10.74 -17.42
CA GLU A 149 -27.44 -10.87 -15.99
C GLU A 149 -28.39 -9.81 -15.42
N LEU A 150 -28.22 -8.56 -15.84
CA LEU A 150 -29.02 -7.43 -15.36
C LEU A 150 -30.30 -7.20 -16.18
N VAL A 151 -30.56 -8.05 -17.18
CA VAL A 151 -31.70 -7.98 -18.11
C VAL A 151 -31.83 -6.59 -18.75
N VAL A 152 -30.74 -6.11 -19.36
CA VAL A 152 -30.67 -4.80 -20.03
C VAL A 152 -30.00 -4.90 -21.39
N THR A 153 -30.10 -3.84 -22.20
CA THR A 153 -29.40 -3.75 -23.49
C THR A 153 -27.91 -3.54 -23.29
N GLU A 154 -27.09 -4.05 -24.23
CA GLU A 154 -25.64 -3.85 -24.20
C GLU A 154 -25.25 -2.36 -24.25
N ASP A 155 -26.05 -1.53 -24.91
CA ASP A 155 -25.83 -0.08 -24.99
C ASP A 155 -26.01 0.59 -23.63
N ALA A 156 -27.04 0.21 -22.87
CA ALA A 156 -27.23 0.67 -21.50
C ALA A 156 -26.05 0.29 -20.60
N VAL A 157 -25.52 -0.93 -20.76
CA VAL A 157 -24.32 -1.36 -20.03
C VAL A 157 -23.10 -0.51 -20.41
N LYS A 158 -22.89 -0.22 -21.69
CA LYS A 158 -21.79 0.65 -22.15
C LYS A 158 -21.91 2.07 -21.57
N GLN A 159 -23.12 2.64 -21.56
CA GLN A 159 -23.38 3.96 -20.97
C GLN A 159 -23.05 4.00 -19.47
N HIS A 160 -23.46 2.97 -18.71
CA HIS A 160 -23.12 2.85 -17.29
C HIS A 160 -21.62 2.62 -17.07
N LEU A 161 -20.97 1.80 -17.89
CA LEU A 161 -19.53 1.60 -17.84
C LEU A 161 -18.75 2.88 -18.14
N LEU A 162 -19.18 3.69 -19.11
CA LEU A 162 -18.55 4.98 -19.42
C LEU A 162 -18.60 5.93 -18.22
N ARG A 163 -19.74 6.01 -17.53
CA ARG A 163 -19.87 6.79 -16.28
C ARG A 163 -19.00 6.24 -15.16
N LEU A 164 -18.89 4.92 -15.05
CA LEU A 164 -18.00 4.29 -14.09
C LEU A 164 -16.52 4.60 -14.41
N TYR A 165 -16.09 4.50 -15.66
CA TYR A 165 -14.71 4.88 -16.04
C TYR A 165 -14.41 6.34 -15.70
N ASP A 166 -15.35 7.24 -15.96
CA ASP A 166 -15.22 8.66 -15.62
C ASP A 166 -15.13 8.88 -14.10
N LYS A 167 -16.05 8.29 -13.33
CA LYS A 167 -16.06 8.36 -11.85
C LYS A 167 -14.83 7.76 -11.18
N PHE A 168 -14.25 6.70 -11.75
CA PHE A 168 -13.05 6.06 -11.23
C PHE A 168 -11.75 6.66 -11.79
N GLY A 169 -11.85 7.63 -12.71
CA GLY A 169 -10.69 8.34 -13.28
C GLY A 169 -9.85 7.50 -14.24
N LEU A 170 -10.48 6.59 -15.00
CA LEU A 170 -9.81 5.67 -15.91
C LEU A 170 -9.75 6.25 -17.34
N PRO A 171 -8.60 6.77 -17.79
CA PRO A 171 -8.48 7.43 -19.09
C PRO A 171 -8.56 6.44 -20.25
N PRO A 172 -8.97 6.90 -21.45
CA PRO A 172 -9.15 6.02 -22.59
C PRO A 172 -7.85 5.45 -23.20
N THR A 173 -6.69 5.96 -22.82
CA THR A 173 -5.41 5.75 -23.51
C THR A 173 -4.52 4.66 -22.90
N GLY A 174 -4.98 3.92 -21.88
CA GLY A 174 -4.22 2.82 -21.29
C GLY A 174 -4.14 1.59 -22.20
N SER A 175 -2.96 0.96 -22.30
CA SER A 175 -2.69 -0.25 -23.10
C SER A 175 -3.36 -1.54 -22.61
N GLY A 176 -4.30 -1.45 -21.66
CA GLY A 176 -4.94 -2.57 -20.99
C GLY A 176 -6.44 -2.69 -21.28
N ASN A 177 -7.03 -3.82 -20.89
CA ASN A 177 -8.47 -4.03 -20.96
C ASN A 177 -9.13 -3.21 -19.84
N ARG A 178 -9.68 -2.02 -20.15
CA ARG A 178 -10.22 -1.06 -19.17
C ARG A 178 -11.20 -1.65 -18.15
N ARG A 179 -11.88 -2.75 -18.49
CA ARG A 179 -12.76 -3.50 -17.59
C ARG A 179 -12.01 -4.16 -16.44
N VAL A 180 -10.80 -4.66 -16.70
CA VAL A 180 -9.90 -5.26 -15.69
C VAL A 180 -9.44 -4.18 -14.72
N GLU A 181 -9.04 -3.03 -15.25
CA GLU A 181 -8.65 -1.87 -14.45
C GLU A 181 -9.81 -1.38 -13.57
N LEU A 182 -11.01 -1.27 -14.12
CA LEU A 182 -12.21 -0.89 -13.36
C LEU A 182 -12.56 -1.92 -12.27
N ALA A 183 -12.45 -3.22 -12.57
CA ALA A 183 -12.69 -4.27 -11.57
C ALA A 183 -11.64 -4.22 -10.45
N ARG A 184 -10.36 -4.03 -10.78
CA ARG A 184 -9.27 -3.89 -9.80
C ARG A 184 -9.49 -2.67 -8.91
N GLU A 185 -9.76 -1.51 -9.50
CA GLU A 185 -10.03 -0.26 -8.76
C GLU A 185 -11.28 -0.35 -7.88
N ALA A 186 -12.35 -1.01 -8.34
CA ALA A 186 -13.56 -1.22 -7.56
C ALA A 186 -13.31 -2.03 -6.29
N VAL A 187 -12.49 -3.07 -6.37
CA VAL A 187 -12.12 -3.92 -5.24
C VAL A 187 -11.17 -3.18 -4.30
N LEU A 188 -10.16 -2.49 -4.85
CA LEU A 188 -9.19 -1.72 -4.07
C LEU A 188 -9.85 -0.58 -3.27
N ARG A 189 -10.80 0.14 -3.86
CA ARG A 189 -11.52 1.24 -3.21
C ARG A 189 -12.68 0.78 -2.31
N GLY A 190 -12.87 -0.53 -2.15
CA GLY A 190 -13.96 -1.10 -1.35
C GLY A 190 -15.37 -0.85 -1.91
N ALA A 191 -15.48 -0.54 -3.20
CA ALA A 191 -16.77 -0.33 -3.88
C ALA A 191 -17.55 -1.65 -4.06
N VAL A 192 -16.83 -2.77 -4.11
CA VAL A 192 -17.37 -4.14 -4.18
C VAL A 192 -16.57 -5.04 -3.25
N SER A 193 -17.25 -5.67 -2.30
CA SER A 193 -16.66 -6.67 -1.40
C SER A 193 -17.15 -8.08 -1.73
N ARG A 194 -16.44 -9.12 -1.24
CA ARG A 194 -16.90 -10.52 -1.35
C ARG A 194 -18.32 -10.71 -0.82
N ALA A 195 -18.64 -10.04 0.29
CA ALA A 195 -19.98 -10.04 0.89
C ALA A 195 -21.08 -9.51 -0.06
N ASP A 196 -20.79 -8.49 -0.88
CA ASP A 196 -21.77 -7.94 -1.83
C ASP A 196 -22.07 -8.92 -2.98
N ILE A 197 -21.06 -9.67 -3.40
CA ILE A 197 -21.17 -10.67 -4.48
C ILE A 197 -21.96 -11.89 -3.99
N GLU A 198 -21.71 -12.34 -2.76
CA GLU A 198 -22.44 -13.42 -2.09
C GLU A 198 -23.90 -13.01 -1.82
N THR A 199 -24.15 -11.77 -1.39
CA THR A 199 -25.50 -11.26 -1.13
C THR A 199 -26.31 -11.06 -2.41
N GLY A 200 -25.65 -10.72 -3.54
CA GLY A 200 -26.29 -10.61 -4.85
C GLY A 200 -26.74 -11.95 -5.47
N GLY A 201 -26.42 -13.09 -4.85
CA GLY A 201 -26.86 -14.42 -5.27
C GLY A 201 -28.19 -14.88 -4.65
N GLY A 202 -28.76 -14.09 -3.73
CA GLY A 202 -29.93 -14.48 -2.96
C GLY A 202 -31.12 -13.54 -3.09
N ARG A 203 -31.76 -13.45 -4.28
CA ARG A 203 -33.21 -13.19 -4.28
C ARG A 203 -33.90 -14.46 -3.77
N SER A 204 -33.96 -14.60 -2.44
CA SER A 204 -35.01 -15.40 -1.81
C SER A 204 -36.35 -14.79 -2.20
N ALA A 205 -37.17 -15.57 -2.90
CA ALA A 205 -38.59 -15.33 -2.99
C ALA A 205 -39.20 -15.50 -1.58
N PRO A 206 -39.94 -14.51 -1.05
CA PRO A 206 -40.98 -14.81 -0.08
C PRO A 206 -42.23 -15.30 -0.83
N ARG A 207 -42.92 -16.23 -0.17
CA ARG A 207 -44.09 -16.98 -0.62
C ARG A 207 -45.27 -16.14 -1.10
#